data_AF-A0A954HL64-F1
#
_entry.id   AF-A0A954HL64-F1
#
_cell.length_a   1.000
_cell.length_b   1.000
_cell.length_c   1.000
_cell.angle_alpha   90.00
_cell.angle_beta   90.00
_cell.angle_gamma   90.00
#
_symmetry.space_group_name_H-M   'P 1'
#
loop_
_entity.id
_entity.type
_entity.pdbx_description
1 polymer ?
#
loop_
_entity_poly.entity_id
_entity_poly.type
_entity_poly.pdbx_seq_one_letter_code
_entity_poly.pdbx_strand_id
1 'polypeptide(L)'
;MAADPVPVGHRGLLRHAPENTLAAFAACLDLGMGFELDIRTTKDGQLVVIHDDNVQRTTDGPSRSVRDMTLAEIRRLDAGKWFDEALSGERVPTLEEVLELVSKRRIDRTMIALNVKDVTPQGEATLVKLVEQYDLLEHSFAFDQSDDMSRRLKKLNPAFRIGQNVSRKNIEMRLSEGLLDCFLLTSEPQAEEVSLLHKHGKQALFNFGGDSESRRNPELWKRAAAAGIDGILTDFPLECRAVWRGAKEDAVGNPSLDTSGVWVETPWGKPVIDRGPAGSWDHLAVDNPYVHVGSETFYCFFEAQDKPFPEGGHEACGIATSQDGIHWTKLTSNPVLSPGHQGAWDDVVAKLPVGVIKRGGLYHLFYSGRNDETKQIGLATANQLTGPWTKSPDNPVLSGRSGSWERVLSTHPAPVFELRGRYHLLYRGMEKRYANQGLGVAVSTDLLHWQRLEDSPVIPVTEEIASLSVAQAGERFVAISQPMDLQKRSYWFSEDLRHWQQGPPVNLRASVKVETMSNPFVANGQWTVLYEQQDRIYRAVLMSATEAEKK
;
A
#
# COMPACT_ATOMS: atom_id res chain seq x y z
N MET A 1 10.06 0.26 13.19
CA MET A 1 8.71 -0.33 13.29
C MET A 1 8.83 -1.84 13.35
N ALA A 2 8.03 -2.52 14.18
CA ALA A 2 7.95 -3.98 14.14
C ALA A 2 7.46 -4.43 12.75
N ALA A 3 8.04 -5.51 12.22
CA ALA A 3 7.62 -6.07 10.94
C ALA A 3 6.20 -6.66 11.06
N ASP A 4 5.39 -6.60 10.00
CA ASP A 4 4.03 -7.19 10.02
C ASP A 4 4.08 -8.66 10.39
N PRO A 5 3.08 -9.20 11.11
CA PRO A 5 2.98 -10.63 11.31
C PRO A 5 2.92 -11.35 9.95
N VAL A 6 3.36 -12.61 9.93
CA VAL A 6 3.32 -13.44 8.73
C VAL A 6 1.95 -14.11 8.61
N PRO A 7 1.20 -13.90 7.50
CA PRO A 7 0.03 -14.72 7.21
C PRO A 7 0.48 -16.16 6.96
N VAL A 8 -0.15 -17.11 7.64
CA VAL A 8 0.10 -18.55 7.49
C VAL A 8 -1.20 -19.18 6.96
N GLY A 9 -1.21 -19.56 5.69
CA GLY A 9 -2.38 -20.18 5.07
C GLY A 9 -2.63 -21.59 5.62
N HIS A 10 -3.81 -21.82 6.22
CA HIS A 10 -4.22 -23.15 6.69
C HIS A 10 -4.31 -24.10 5.49
N ARG A 11 -3.54 -25.20 5.49
CA ARG A 11 -3.43 -26.13 4.34
C ARG A 11 -3.07 -25.46 3.00
N GLY A 12 -2.38 -24.32 3.06
CA GLY A 12 -2.11 -23.45 1.91
C GLY A 12 -3.20 -22.38 1.68
N LEU A 13 -3.46 -22.04 0.41
CA LEU A 13 -4.56 -21.14 0.02
C LEU A 13 -5.86 -21.90 -0.23
N LEU A 14 -6.38 -22.61 0.78
CA LEU A 14 -7.48 -23.58 0.62
C LEU A 14 -8.78 -23.02 0.00
N ARG A 15 -8.97 -21.70 -0.01
CA ARG A 15 -10.11 -21.02 -0.66
C ARG A 15 -9.87 -20.66 -2.15
N HIS A 16 -8.65 -20.85 -2.65
CA HIS A 16 -8.20 -20.42 -3.97
C HIS A 16 -7.46 -21.52 -4.76
N ALA A 17 -7.01 -22.56 -4.08
CA ALA A 17 -6.31 -23.71 -4.63
C ALA A 17 -6.67 -24.97 -3.80
N PRO A 18 -6.48 -26.18 -4.35
CA PRO A 18 -6.84 -27.41 -3.65
C PRO A 18 -5.97 -27.56 -2.41
N GLU A 19 -6.59 -27.79 -1.24
CA GLU A 19 -5.87 -27.87 0.03
C GLU A 19 -4.74 -28.92 -0.01
N ASN A 20 -3.64 -28.66 0.71
CA ASN A 20 -2.53 -29.60 0.85
C ASN A 20 -1.84 -30.02 -0.47
N THR A 21 -1.86 -29.17 -1.52
CA THR A 21 -1.20 -29.42 -2.81
C THR A 21 0.02 -28.52 -3.04
N LEU A 22 0.91 -28.92 -3.96
CA LEU A 22 2.04 -28.08 -4.36
C LEU A 22 1.58 -26.75 -4.98
N ALA A 23 0.48 -26.74 -5.74
CA ALA A 23 -0.12 -25.51 -6.26
C ALA A 23 -0.51 -24.52 -5.14
N ALA A 24 -1.20 -25.01 -4.10
CA ALA A 24 -1.61 -24.18 -2.98
C ALA A 24 -0.41 -23.61 -2.21
N PHE A 25 0.63 -24.41 -1.99
CA PHE A 25 1.85 -23.98 -1.28
C PHE A 25 2.71 -23.04 -2.12
N ALA A 26 2.87 -23.31 -3.42
CA ALA A 26 3.58 -22.43 -4.35
C ALA A 26 2.95 -21.04 -4.36
N ALA A 27 1.62 -20.95 -4.41
CA ALA A 27 0.91 -19.67 -4.36
C ALA A 27 1.16 -18.92 -3.03
N CYS A 28 1.21 -19.60 -1.89
CA CYS A 28 1.60 -18.97 -0.62
C CYS A 28 3.01 -18.37 -0.68
N LEU A 29 3.97 -19.14 -1.19
CA LEU A 29 5.39 -18.75 -1.27
C LEU A 29 5.62 -17.61 -2.26
N ASP A 30 5.01 -17.68 -3.44
CA ASP A 30 5.11 -16.64 -4.48
C ASP A 30 4.51 -15.29 -3.99
N LEU A 31 3.62 -15.35 -3.01
CA LEU A 31 3.07 -14.18 -2.33
C LEU A 31 3.89 -13.75 -1.10
N GLY A 32 4.89 -14.50 -0.65
CA GLY A 32 5.67 -14.18 0.54
C GLY A 32 4.94 -14.44 1.86
N MET A 33 4.13 -15.50 1.90
CA MET A 33 3.40 -15.96 3.10
C MET A 33 3.98 -17.28 3.61
N GLY A 34 3.60 -17.65 4.84
CA GLY A 34 3.75 -18.99 5.36
C GLY A 34 2.54 -19.87 5.02
N PHE A 35 2.61 -21.14 5.41
CA PHE A 35 1.47 -22.04 5.34
C PHE A 35 1.58 -23.16 6.37
N GLU A 36 0.43 -23.76 6.67
CA GLU A 36 0.32 -25.01 7.41
C GLU A 36 0.03 -26.15 6.42
N LEU A 37 0.47 -27.36 6.78
CA LEU A 37 0.25 -28.59 6.03
C LEU A 37 0.02 -29.76 6.98
N ASP A 38 -0.65 -30.82 6.51
CA ASP A 38 -0.94 -32.04 7.29
C ASP A 38 -0.11 -33.24 6.85
N ILE A 39 0.57 -33.92 7.78
CA ILE A 39 1.46 -35.06 7.48
C ILE A 39 0.85 -36.38 7.93
N ARG A 40 0.81 -37.36 7.02
CA ARG A 40 0.42 -38.75 7.30
C ARG A 40 1.44 -39.75 6.75
N THR A 41 1.46 -40.95 7.34
CA THR A 41 2.30 -42.06 6.87
C THR A 41 1.50 -43.03 6.02
N THR A 42 2.04 -43.37 4.86
CA THR A 42 1.55 -44.41 3.95
C THR A 42 1.87 -45.82 4.44
N LYS A 43 1.27 -46.84 3.83
CA LYS A 43 1.51 -48.27 4.13
C LYS A 43 2.99 -48.67 4.04
N ASP A 44 3.72 -48.11 3.08
CA ASP A 44 5.14 -48.35 2.82
C ASP A 44 6.06 -47.31 3.50
N GLY A 45 5.55 -46.59 4.50
CA GLY A 45 6.34 -45.77 5.41
C GLY A 45 6.72 -44.38 4.88
N GLN A 46 6.22 -43.97 3.72
CA GLN A 46 6.47 -42.66 3.12
C GLN A 46 5.57 -41.59 3.75
N LEU A 47 6.08 -40.36 3.87
CA LEU A 47 5.35 -39.20 4.38
C LEU A 47 4.65 -38.46 3.24
N VAL A 48 3.33 -38.34 3.35
CA VAL A 48 2.47 -37.63 2.37
C VAL A 48 1.72 -36.49 3.04
N VAL A 49 1.35 -35.51 2.22
CA VAL A 49 0.69 -34.28 2.68
C VAL A 49 -0.80 -34.35 2.37
N ILE A 50 -1.62 -34.68 3.37
CA ILE A 50 -3.06 -34.83 3.28
C ILE A 50 -3.70 -34.80 4.68
N HIS A 51 -4.81 -34.07 4.83
CA HIS A 51 -5.47 -33.86 6.12
C HIS A 51 -6.21 -35.10 6.63
N ASP A 52 -7.16 -35.59 5.83
CA ASP A 52 -8.06 -36.66 6.20
C ASP A 52 -7.31 -38.00 6.29
N ASP A 53 -7.74 -38.91 7.17
CA ASP A 53 -7.20 -40.28 7.17
C ASP A 53 -7.54 -41.02 5.87
N ASN A 54 -8.57 -40.58 5.16
CA ASN A 54 -9.09 -41.18 3.95
C ASN A 54 -8.95 -40.24 2.75
N VAL A 55 -8.57 -40.77 1.58
CA VAL A 55 -8.27 -39.98 0.39
C VAL A 55 -9.51 -39.42 -0.33
N GLN A 56 -10.72 -39.93 -0.05
CA GLN A 56 -11.92 -39.71 -0.87
C GLN A 56 -12.38 -38.26 -0.99
N ARG A 57 -12.25 -37.43 0.06
CA ARG A 57 -12.81 -36.06 0.04
C ARG A 57 -12.03 -35.14 -0.90
N THR A 58 -10.71 -35.26 -0.92
CA THR A 58 -9.79 -34.34 -1.61
C THR A 58 -9.09 -35.00 -2.79
N THR A 59 -9.57 -36.15 -3.24
CA THR A 59 -9.05 -36.82 -4.43
C THR A 59 -10.14 -37.55 -5.21
N ASP A 60 -9.80 -38.12 -6.37
CA ASP A 60 -10.63 -39.09 -7.11
C ASP A 60 -10.53 -40.54 -6.58
N GLY A 61 -9.86 -40.74 -5.45
CA GLY A 61 -9.63 -42.04 -4.84
C GLY A 61 -10.84 -42.61 -4.08
N PRO A 62 -10.81 -43.93 -3.78
CA PRO A 62 -11.87 -44.58 -3.04
C PRO A 62 -11.86 -44.17 -1.56
N SER A 63 -12.92 -44.53 -0.83
CA SER A 63 -12.96 -44.44 0.63
C SER A 63 -11.98 -45.45 1.26
N ARG A 64 -10.69 -45.10 1.32
CA ARG A 64 -9.60 -45.95 1.83
C ARG A 64 -8.63 -45.12 2.65
N SER A 65 -8.16 -45.70 3.76
CA SER A 65 -7.19 -45.03 4.64
C SER A 65 -5.83 -44.88 3.95
N VAL A 66 -5.18 -43.74 4.19
CA VAL A 66 -3.79 -43.46 3.77
C VAL A 66 -2.83 -44.54 4.29
N ARG A 67 -3.07 -45.05 5.50
CA ARG A 67 -2.26 -46.11 6.12
C ARG A 67 -2.35 -47.45 5.40
N ASP A 68 -3.39 -47.66 4.61
CA ASP A 68 -3.62 -48.89 3.85
C ASP A 68 -3.12 -48.81 2.42
N MET A 69 -2.64 -47.65 1.97
CA MET A 69 -2.19 -47.39 0.59
C MET A 69 -0.69 -47.12 0.55
N THR A 70 -0.02 -47.64 -0.48
CA THR A 70 1.38 -47.31 -0.78
C THR A 70 1.49 -45.92 -1.40
N LEU A 71 2.67 -45.30 -1.33
CA LEU A 71 2.93 -44.04 -2.02
C LEU A 71 2.61 -44.13 -3.53
N ALA A 72 2.96 -45.25 -4.16
CA ALA A 72 2.71 -45.48 -5.58
C ALA A 72 1.21 -45.52 -5.93
N GLU A 73 0.35 -45.99 -5.02
CA GLU A 73 -1.11 -45.94 -5.19
C GLU A 73 -1.63 -44.51 -4.99
N ILE A 74 -1.20 -43.82 -3.93
CA ILE A 74 -1.67 -42.47 -3.58
C ILE A 74 -1.28 -41.44 -4.65
N ARG A 75 -0.05 -41.51 -5.19
CA ARG A 75 0.43 -40.58 -6.21
C ARG A 75 -0.30 -40.66 -7.56
N ARG A 76 -1.11 -41.70 -7.78
CA ARG A 76 -1.92 -41.81 -9.01
C ARG A 76 -3.21 -41.01 -8.93
N LEU A 77 -3.63 -40.62 -7.72
CA LEU A 77 -4.86 -39.90 -7.50
C LEU A 77 -4.72 -38.45 -7.98
N ASP A 78 -5.83 -37.90 -8.46
CA ASP A 78 -5.97 -36.47 -8.77
C ASP A 78 -6.48 -35.74 -7.51
N ALA A 79 -5.66 -34.83 -6.98
CA ALA A 79 -5.95 -34.06 -5.78
C ALA A 79 -6.44 -32.63 -6.06
N GLY A 80 -6.66 -32.27 -7.33
CA GLY A 80 -7.05 -30.91 -7.73
C GLY A 80 -8.42 -30.80 -8.39
N LYS A 81 -8.85 -31.81 -9.15
CA LYS A 81 -10.09 -31.79 -9.93
C LYS A 81 -11.35 -31.56 -9.09
N TRP A 82 -11.38 -32.05 -7.85
CA TRP A 82 -12.51 -31.84 -6.94
C TRP A 82 -12.70 -30.36 -6.55
N PHE A 83 -11.63 -29.56 -6.62
CA PHE A 83 -11.65 -28.14 -6.33
C PHE A 83 -12.04 -27.34 -7.58
N ASP A 84 -11.34 -27.57 -8.70
CA ASP A 84 -11.64 -26.96 -10.00
C ASP A 84 -11.08 -27.85 -11.13
N GLU A 85 -11.79 -27.97 -12.24
CA GLU A 85 -11.34 -28.75 -13.40
C GLU A 85 -10.02 -28.23 -13.98
N ALA A 86 -9.76 -26.92 -13.90
CA ALA A 86 -8.52 -26.28 -14.35
C ALA A 86 -7.28 -26.73 -13.56
N LEU A 87 -7.49 -27.33 -12.38
CA LEU A 87 -6.45 -27.83 -11.49
C LEU A 87 -6.35 -29.36 -11.53
N SER A 88 -6.98 -30.01 -12.51
CA SER A 88 -6.82 -31.46 -12.72
C SER A 88 -5.37 -31.82 -13.01
N GLY A 89 -4.95 -32.96 -12.47
CA GLY A 89 -3.59 -33.48 -12.57
C GLY A 89 -2.70 -33.18 -11.36
N GLU A 90 -3.12 -32.30 -10.45
CA GLU A 90 -2.48 -32.14 -9.15
C GLU A 90 -2.44 -33.47 -8.41
N ARG A 91 -1.35 -33.74 -7.69
CA ARG A 91 -1.13 -34.99 -6.97
C ARG A 91 -1.10 -34.73 -5.47
N VAL A 92 -1.40 -35.76 -4.69
CA VAL A 92 -1.08 -35.76 -3.26
C VAL A 92 0.44 -35.68 -3.10
N PRO A 93 1.00 -34.58 -2.54
CA PRO A 93 2.45 -34.41 -2.46
C PRO A 93 3.09 -35.35 -1.44
N THR A 94 4.36 -35.69 -1.64
CA THR A 94 5.21 -36.13 -0.52
C THR A 94 5.62 -34.93 0.32
N LEU A 95 5.99 -35.17 1.58
CA LEU A 95 6.58 -34.11 2.40
C LEU A 95 7.86 -33.56 1.75
N GLU A 96 8.70 -34.43 1.19
CA GLU A 96 9.95 -34.03 0.54
C GLU A 96 9.72 -33.07 -0.63
N GLU A 97 8.72 -33.30 -1.47
CA GLU A 97 8.37 -32.39 -2.58
C GLU A 97 7.97 -31.01 -2.06
N VAL A 98 7.23 -30.93 -0.95
CA VAL A 98 6.84 -29.66 -0.34
C VAL A 98 8.06 -28.95 0.25
N LEU A 99 8.94 -29.65 0.96
CA LEU A 99 10.14 -29.05 1.54
C LEU A 99 11.14 -28.61 0.47
N GLU A 100 11.26 -29.36 -0.62
CA GLU A 100 12.05 -28.95 -1.80
C GLU A 100 11.48 -27.66 -2.42
N LEU A 101 10.16 -27.57 -2.60
CA LEU A 101 9.49 -26.37 -3.08
C LEU A 101 9.77 -25.16 -2.17
N VAL A 102 9.64 -25.33 -0.86
CA VAL A 102 9.95 -24.29 0.14
C VAL A 102 11.42 -23.87 0.03
N SER A 103 12.34 -24.83 -0.06
CA SER A 103 13.78 -24.52 -0.14
C SER A 103 14.13 -23.63 -1.33
N LYS A 104 13.41 -23.78 -2.45
CA LYS A 104 13.63 -23.04 -3.71
C LYS A 104 12.95 -21.68 -3.76
N ARG A 105 11.82 -21.49 -3.06
CA ARG A 105 10.95 -20.31 -3.24
C ARG A 105 10.71 -19.48 -1.98
N ARG A 106 11.09 -19.96 -0.80
CA ARG A 106 10.88 -19.20 0.44
C ARG A 106 11.61 -17.87 0.41
N ILE A 107 11.09 -16.95 1.20
CA ILE A 107 11.81 -15.75 1.64
C ILE A 107 12.11 -15.90 3.13
N ASP A 108 13.06 -15.13 3.67
CA ASP A 108 13.57 -15.27 5.05
C ASP A 108 12.47 -15.24 6.14
N ARG A 109 11.30 -14.68 5.86
CA ARG A 109 10.17 -14.58 6.80
C ARG A 109 9.14 -15.71 6.68
N THR A 110 9.33 -16.68 5.80
CA THR A 110 8.36 -17.78 5.61
C THR A 110 8.26 -18.67 6.85
N MET A 111 7.03 -19.00 7.27
CA MET A 111 6.75 -19.90 8.39
C MET A 111 5.98 -21.14 7.90
N ILE A 112 6.48 -22.32 8.21
CA ILE A 112 5.86 -23.60 7.85
C ILE A 112 5.41 -24.34 9.11
N ALA A 113 4.09 -24.45 9.30
CA ALA A 113 3.53 -25.26 10.37
C ALA A 113 3.31 -26.70 9.87
N LEU A 114 4.05 -27.66 10.44
CA LEU A 114 4.02 -29.06 10.05
C LEU A 114 3.06 -29.80 10.98
N ASN A 115 1.79 -29.90 10.62
CA ASN A 115 0.78 -30.57 11.43
C ASN A 115 0.98 -32.09 11.38
N VAL A 116 1.51 -32.66 12.46
CA VAL A 116 1.93 -34.06 12.51
C VAL A 116 0.78 -34.91 13.02
N LYS A 117 -0.04 -35.46 12.11
CA LYS A 117 -1.23 -36.24 12.46
C LYS A 117 -0.90 -37.65 12.93
N ASP A 118 -0.54 -38.49 11.97
CA ASP A 118 -0.45 -39.94 12.15
C ASP A 118 0.89 -40.44 11.58
N VAL A 119 1.95 -40.03 12.27
CA VAL A 119 3.34 -40.31 11.89
C VAL A 119 3.93 -41.44 12.75
N THR A 120 4.52 -42.45 12.09
CA THR A 120 5.18 -43.57 12.78
C THR A 120 6.54 -43.13 13.37
N PRO A 121 7.14 -43.86 14.32
CA PRO A 121 8.48 -43.53 14.82
C PRO A 121 9.56 -43.44 13.72
N GLN A 122 9.47 -44.26 12.68
CA GLN A 122 10.35 -44.15 11.52
C GLN A 122 10.04 -42.90 10.69
N GLY A 123 8.77 -42.54 10.58
CA GLY A 123 8.31 -41.28 10.00
C GLY A 123 8.80 -40.05 10.78
N GLU A 124 8.84 -40.10 12.11
CA GLU A 124 9.40 -39.02 12.95
C GLU A 124 10.88 -38.78 12.62
N ALA A 125 11.68 -39.85 12.52
CA ALA A 125 13.08 -39.77 12.12
C ALA A 125 13.25 -39.22 10.69
N THR A 126 12.36 -39.61 9.78
CA THR A 126 12.36 -39.13 8.39
C THR A 126 12.00 -37.64 8.31
N LEU A 127 11.00 -37.20 9.07
CA LEU A 127 10.57 -35.80 9.18
C LEU A 127 11.73 -34.90 9.63
N VAL A 128 12.37 -35.25 10.75
CA VAL A 128 13.51 -34.47 11.29
C VAL A 128 14.65 -34.41 10.27
N LYS A 129 15.02 -35.56 9.68
CA LYS A 129 16.07 -35.63 8.66
C LYS A 129 15.76 -34.76 7.44
N LEU A 130 14.53 -34.76 6.94
CA LEU A 130 14.16 -33.95 5.78
C LEU A 130 14.21 -32.45 6.10
N VAL A 131 13.69 -32.02 7.26
CA VAL A 131 13.75 -30.62 7.67
C VAL A 131 15.20 -30.13 7.82
N GLU A 132 16.11 -30.97 8.33
CA GLU A 132 17.55 -30.69 8.36
C GLU A 132 18.15 -30.61 6.96
N GLN A 133 17.86 -31.59 6.10
CA GLN A 133 18.40 -31.69 4.75
C GLN A 133 18.08 -30.45 3.89
N TYR A 134 16.90 -29.86 4.08
CA TYR A 134 16.46 -28.67 3.34
C TYR A 134 16.72 -27.34 4.07
N ASP A 135 17.43 -27.35 5.21
CA ASP A 135 17.77 -26.16 6.01
C ASP A 135 16.53 -25.36 6.46
N LEU A 136 15.53 -26.07 7.00
CA LEU A 136 14.24 -25.50 7.39
C LEU A 136 13.99 -25.53 8.91
N LEU A 137 15.01 -25.83 9.72
CA LEU A 137 14.88 -25.87 11.19
C LEU A 137 14.40 -24.53 11.77
N GLU A 138 14.90 -23.40 11.25
CA GLU A 138 14.49 -22.07 11.72
C GLU A 138 13.15 -21.61 11.12
N HIS A 139 12.71 -22.21 10.01
CA HIS A 139 11.54 -21.77 9.23
C HIS A 139 10.30 -22.64 9.47
N SER A 140 10.44 -23.76 10.16
CA SER A 140 9.36 -24.73 10.38
C SER A 140 9.26 -25.17 11.82
N PHE A 141 8.08 -25.66 12.20
CA PHE A 141 7.85 -26.30 13.50
C PHE A 141 6.80 -27.40 13.38
N ALA A 142 6.94 -28.47 14.15
CA ALA A 142 5.87 -29.46 14.28
C ALA A 142 4.71 -28.92 15.11
N PHE A 143 3.49 -29.20 14.68
CA PHE A 143 2.26 -28.70 15.24
C PHE A 143 1.22 -29.82 15.49
N ASP A 144 0.41 -29.65 16.55
CA ASP A 144 -0.74 -30.49 16.93
C ASP A 144 -0.44 -31.95 17.30
N GLN A 145 0.83 -32.31 17.50
CA GLN A 145 1.24 -33.61 18.06
C GLN A 145 1.19 -33.69 19.59
N SER A 146 1.16 -34.92 20.12
CA SER A 146 1.25 -35.18 21.56
C SER A 146 2.58 -34.74 22.18
N ASP A 147 2.58 -34.51 23.49
CA ASP A 147 3.80 -34.16 24.23
C ASP A 147 4.88 -35.26 24.15
N ASP A 148 4.45 -36.52 24.14
CA ASP A 148 5.39 -37.65 24.00
C ASP A 148 6.04 -37.68 22.63
N MET A 149 5.29 -37.38 21.56
CA MET A 149 5.85 -37.23 20.22
C MET A 149 6.79 -36.02 20.16
N SER A 150 6.40 -34.89 20.75
CA SER A 150 7.24 -33.69 20.82
C SER A 150 8.59 -33.98 21.49
N ARG A 151 8.60 -34.74 22.60
CA ARG A 151 9.83 -35.18 23.26
C ARG A 151 10.67 -36.11 22.39
N ARG A 152 10.04 -37.02 21.62
CA ARG A 152 10.77 -37.89 20.67
C ARG A 152 11.40 -37.09 19.54
N LEU A 153 10.69 -36.12 18.96
CA LEU A 153 11.21 -35.23 17.93
C LEU A 153 12.40 -34.40 18.44
N LYS A 154 12.28 -33.79 19.64
CA LYS A 154 13.38 -33.09 20.30
C LYS A 154 14.57 -34.00 20.63
N LYS A 155 14.33 -35.29 20.90
CA LYS A 155 15.40 -36.27 21.13
C LYS A 155 16.17 -36.61 19.84
N LEU A 156 15.48 -36.62 18.71
CA LEU A 156 16.10 -36.81 17.40
C LEU A 156 16.96 -35.59 17.02
N ASN A 157 16.43 -34.38 17.22
CA ASN A 157 17.20 -33.14 17.11
C ASN A 157 16.67 -32.08 18.11
N PRO A 158 17.48 -31.62 19.08
CA PRO A 158 17.08 -30.59 20.04
C PRO A 158 16.69 -29.23 19.42
N ALA A 159 17.24 -28.89 18.25
CA ALA A 159 16.93 -27.68 17.50
C ALA A 159 15.61 -27.78 16.71
N PHE A 160 15.03 -28.98 16.57
CA PHE A 160 13.75 -29.16 15.90
C PHE A 160 12.64 -28.43 16.68
N ARG A 161 11.94 -27.51 16.03
CA ARG A 161 11.02 -26.60 16.72
C ARG A 161 9.66 -27.25 16.94
N ILE A 162 9.11 -27.04 18.14
CA ILE A 162 7.82 -27.61 18.56
C ILE A 162 6.82 -26.48 18.81
N GLY A 163 5.64 -26.60 18.21
CA GLY A 163 4.50 -25.72 18.42
C GLY A 163 3.24 -26.46 18.87
N GLN A 164 2.39 -25.79 19.63
CA GLN A 164 1.09 -26.33 20.06
C GLN A 164 0.05 -25.23 20.25
N ASN A 165 -1.22 -25.63 20.16
CA ASN A 165 -2.36 -24.81 20.55
C ASN A 165 -2.35 -24.58 22.06
N VAL A 166 -2.31 -23.31 22.48
CA VAL A 166 -2.26 -22.93 23.89
C VAL A 166 -3.38 -21.93 24.20
N SER A 167 -4.28 -22.31 25.11
CA SER A 167 -5.28 -21.38 25.65
C SER A 167 -4.62 -20.41 26.63
N ARG A 168 -5.15 -19.19 26.73
CA ARG A 168 -4.66 -18.13 27.64
C ARG A 168 -4.27 -18.61 29.04
N LYS A 169 -5.15 -19.39 29.68
CA LYS A 169 -4.95 -19.92 31.04
C LYS A 169 -3.75 -20.88 31.19
N ASN A 170 -3.23 -21.42 30.09
CA ASN A 170 -2.14 -22.40 30.08
C ASN A 170 -0.81 -21.80 29.61
N ILE A 171 -0.74 -20.51 29.24
CA ILE A 171 0.48 -19.89 28.71
C ILE A 171 1.66 -20.06 29.69
N GLU A 172 1.49 -19.64 30.94
CA GLU A 172 2.56 -19.69 31.95
C GLU A 172 2.99 -21.13 32.27
N MET A 173 2.01 -22.05 32.39
CA MET A 173 2.29 -23.47 32.60
C MET A 173 3.15 -24.04 31.48
N ARG A 174 2.73 -23.89 30.22
CA ARG A 174 3.44 -24.44 29.05
C ARG A 174 4.79 -23.76 28.82
N LEU A 175 4.90 -22.49 29.20
CA LEU A 175 6.17 -21.77 29.22
C LEU A 175 7.14 -22.36 30.25
N SER A 176 6.66 -22.69 31.46
CA SER A 176 7.47 -23.28 32.53
C SER A 176 8.00 -24.68 32.20
N GLU A 177 7.24 -25.46 31.42
CA GLU A 177 7.65 -26.81 30.98
C GLU A 177 8.80 -26.78 29.98
N GLY A 178 9.01 -25.65 29.27
CA GLY A 178 10.14 -25.43 28.37
C GLY A 178 10.12 -26.26 27.07
N LEU A 179 9.06 -27.05 26.83
CA LEU A 179 8.96 -27.93 25.66
C LEU A 179 8.67 -27.19 24.34
N LEU A 180 7.90 -26.10 24.42
CA LEU A 180 7.42 -25.38 23.23
C LEU A 180 8.39 -24.27 22.80
N ASP A 181 8.58 -24.15 21.50
CA ASP A 181 9.27 -23.02 20.84
C ASP A 181 8.26 -22.05 20.23
N CYS A 182 7.09 -22.55 19.81
CA CYS A 182 6.02 -21.76 19.18
C CYS A 182 4.70 -21.94 19.95
N PHE A 183 4.07 -20.85 20.34
CA PHE A 183 2.80 -20.84 21.04
C PHE A 183 1.71 -20.40 20.06
N LEU A 184 0.83 -21.32 19.67
CA LEU A 184 -0.32 -21.02 18.83
C LEU A 184 -1.49 -20.67 19.74
N LEU A 185 -1.67 -19.38 20.00
CA LEU A 185 -2.71 -18.86 20.88
C LEU A 185 -4.09 -19.18 20.30
N THR A 186 -4.98 -19.74 21.12
CA THR A 186 -6.35 -20.10 20.71
C THR A 186 -7.41 -19.07 21.16
N SER A 187 -6.95 -17.96 21.74
CA SER A 187 -7.77 -16.85 22.19
C SER A 187 -7.21 -15.57 21.59
N GLU A 188 -8.03 -14.52 21.50
CA GLU A 188 -7.59 -13.21 20.99
C GLU A 188 -6.30 -12.75 21.73
N PRO A 189 -5.16 -12.62 21.03
CA PRO A 189 -3.89 -12.31 21.68
C PRO A 189 -3.91 -10.96 22.39
N GLN A 190 -3.30 -10.89 23.58
CA GLN A 190 -3.05 -9.64 24.29
C GLN A 190 -1.56 -9.27 24.23
N ALA A 191 -1.24 -7.97 24.21
CA ALA A 191 0.13 -7.49 24.05
C ALA A 191 1.06 -7.99 25.17
N GLU A 192 0.54 -8.12 26.39
CA GLU A 192 1.28 -8.61 27.55
C GLU A 192 1.64 -10.09 27.42
N GLU A 193 0.73 -10.90 26.86
CA GLU A 193 0.94 -12.34 26.62
C GLU A 193 2.04 -12.57 25.58
N VAL A 194 1.96 -11.83 24.47
CA VAL A 194 2.95 -11.89 23.40
C VAL A 194 4.31 -11.41 23.88
N SER A 195 4.35 -10.28 24.59
CA SER A 195 5.58 -9.74 25.18
C SER A 195 6.22 -10.71 26.18
N LEU A 196 5.41 -11.41 26.99
CA LEU A 196 5.89 -12.45 27.91
C LEU A 196 6.59 -13.59 27.15
N LEU A 197 5.98 -14.08 26.07
CA LEU A 197 6.54 -15.14 25.24
C LEU A 197 7.84 -14.70 24.56
N HIS A 198 7.85 -13.53 23.93
CA HIS A 198 9.04 -12.96 23.29
C HIS A 198 10.20 -12.77 24.26
N LYS A 199 9.93 -12.32 25.50
CA LYS A 199 10.96 -12.18 26.54
C LYS A 199 11.65 -13.51 26.90
N HIS A 200 10.96 -14.64 26.67
CA HIS A 200 11.51 -15.99 26.87
C HIS A 200 12.03 -16.63 25.57
N GLY A 201 12.19 -15.83 24.50
CA GLY A 201 12.65 -16.30 23.20
C GLY A 201 11.68 -17.25 22.50
N LYS A 202 10.38 -17.17 22.82
CA LYS A 202 9.33 -18.01 22.22
C LYS A 202 8.60 -17.25 21.14
N GLN A 203 8.19 -17.95 20.09
CA GLN A 203 7.38 -17.38 19.02
C GLN A 203 5.89 -17.43 19.39
N ALA A 204 5.14 -16.37 19.13
CA ALA A 204 3.71 -16.26 19.40
C ALA A 204 2.93 -16.16 18.08
N LEU A 205 2.18 -17.20 17.73
CA LEU A 205 1.27 -17.20 16.60
C LEU A 205 -0.17 -17.16 17.11
N PHE A 206 -1.09 -16.62 16.32
CA PHE A 206 -2.51 -16.73 16.58
C PHE A 206 -3.13 -17.81 15.69
N ASN A 207 -3.65 -18.89 16.28
CA ASN A 207 -4.40 -19.89 15.52
C ASN A 207 -5.86 -19.46 15.40
N PHE A 208 -6.20 -18.99 14.21
CA PHE A 208 -7.54 -18.55 13.84
C PHE A 208 -8.04 -19.27 12.57
N GLY A 209 -7.61 -20.52 12.38
CA GLY A 209 -8.09 -21.40 11.32
C GLY A 209 -9.55 -21.81 11.52
N GLY A 210 -10.21 -22.15 10.42
CA GLY A 210 -11.60 -22.56 10.35
C GLY A 210 -12.43 -21.76 9.36
N ASP A 211 -13.46 -22.41 8.83
CA ASP A 211 -14.27 -21.96 7.71
C ASP A 211 -15.50 -21.13 8.10
N SER A 212 -15.84 -21.09 9.39
CA SER A 212 -16.94 -20.27 9.91
C SER A 212 -16.76 -18.80 9.53
N GLU A 213 -17.85 -18.13 9.11
CA GLU A 213 -17.86 -16.69 8.83
C GLU A 213 -17.35 -15.84 10.01
N SER A 214 -17.51 -16.33 11.25
CA SER A 214 -16.94 -15.65 12.43
C SER A 214 -15.40 -15.59 12.43
N ARG A 215 -14.74 -16.44 11.63
CA ARG A 215 -13.28 -16.45 11.43
C ARG A 215 -12.82 -15.42 10.38
N ARG A 216 -13.74 -14.90 9.56
CA ARG A 216 -13.50 -13.79 8.64
C ARG A 216 -13.68 -12.46 9.35
N ASN A 217 -12.72 -12.08 10.21
CA ASN A 217 -12.87 -10.95 11.13
C ASN A 217 -11.72 -9.92 11.02
N PRO A 218 -11.86 -8.90 10.15
CA PRO A 218 -10.86 -7.85 9.95
C PRO A 218 -10.42 -7.13 11.23
N GLU A 219 -11.37 -6.79 12.11
CA GLU A 219 -11.08 -6.05 13.34
C GLU A 219 -10.28 -6.89 14.33
N LEU A 220 -10.57 -8.18 14.42
CA LEU A 220 -9.78 -9.10 15.22
C LEU A 220 -8.37 -9.28 14.65
N TRP A 221 -8.21 -9.37 13.32
CA TRP A 221 -6.90 -9.46 12.70
C TRP A 221 -6.04 -8.21 12.99
N LYS A 222 -6.64 -7.02 12.97
CA LYS A 222 -5.95 -5.77 13.36
C LYS A 222 -5.50 -5.81 14.82
N ARG A 223 -6.39 -6.18 15.75
CA ARG A 223 -6.06 -6.27 17.19
C ARG A 223 -5.01 -7.33 17.47
N ALA A 224 -5.08 -8.49 16.82
CA ALA A 224 -4.09 -9.54 16.95
C ALA A 224 -2.69 -9.09 16.45
N ALA A 225 -2.63 -8.36 15.33
CA ALA A 225 -1.38 -7.76 14.86
C ALA A 225 -0.86 -6.67 15.82
N ALA A 226 -1.75 -5.82 16.36
CA ALA A 226 -1.38 -4.79 17.34
C ALA A 226 -0.86 -5.38 18.66
N ALA A 227 -1.30 -6.60 19.03
CA ALA A 227 -0.74 -7.35 20.16
C ALA A 227 0.70 -7.85 19.91
N GLY A 228 1.20 -7.76 18.68
CA GLY A 228 2.60 -8.05 18.34
C GLY A 228 2.89 -9.49 17.95
N ILE A 229 1.88 -10.29 17.56
CA ILE A 229 2.09 -11.68 17.14
C ILE A 229 3.09 -11.80 15.97
N ASP A 230 3.78 -12.92 15.90
CA ASP A 230 4.73 -13.22 14.82
C ASP A 230 4.02 -13.69 13.54
N GLY A 231 2.86 -14.33 13.67
CA GLY A 231 2.06 -14.80 12.55
C GLY A 231 0.64 -15.21 12.93
N ILE A 232 -0.22 -15.35 11.93
CA ILE A 232 -1.60 -15.82 12.09
C ILE A 232 -1.86 -17.01 11.17
N LEU A 233 -2.32 -18.13 11.73
CA LEU A 233 -2.81 -19.26 10.95
C LEU A 233 -4.30 -19.03 10.67
N THR A 234 -4.68 -18.98 9.39
CA THR A 234 -6.06 -18.66 8.99
C THR A 234 -6.42 -19.20 7.60
N ASP A 235 -7.70 -19.37 7.36
CA ASP A 235 -8.29 -19.72 6.05
C ASP A 235 -8.41 -18.49 5.13
N PHE A 236 -8.22 -17.29 5.67
CA PHE A 236 -8.33 -16.00 4.96
C PHE A 236 -7.00 -15.22 4.87
N PRO A 237 -5.86 -15.85 4.51
CA PRO A 237 -4.54 -15.20 4.62
C PRO A 237 -4.38 -14.00 3.68
N LEU A 238 -5.00 -14.03 2.49
CA LEU A 238 -4.97 -12.92 1.54
C LEU A 238 -5.72 -11.69 2.06
N GLU A 239 -6.92 -11.89 2.61
CA GLU A 239 -7.74 -10.83 3.18
C GLU A 239 -7.12 -10.27 4.44
N CYS A 240 -6.60 -11.14 5.31
CA CYS A 240 -5.88 -10.75 6.51
C CYS A 240 -4.69 -9.84 6.16
N ARG A 241 -3.90 -10.23 5.15
CA ARG A 241 -2.80 -9.39 4.67
C ARG A 241 -3.28 -8.08 4.04
N ALA A 242 -4.37 -8.12 3.27
CA ALA A 242 -4.96 -6.92 2.69
C ALA A 242 -5.42 -5.94 3.78
N VAL A 243 -6.01 -6.45 4.87
CA VAL A 243 -6.38 -5.65 6.04
C VAL A 243 -5.16 -5.06 6.74
N TRP A 244 -4.06 -5.80 6.91
CA TRP A 244 -2.85 -5.24 7.52
C TRP A 244 -2.14 -4.22 6.63
N ARG A 245 -2.13 -4.44 5.30
CA ARG A 245 -1.59 -3.47 4.34
C ARG A 245 -2.48 -2.24 4.23
N GLY A 246 -3.79 -2.43 4.15
CA GLY A 246 -4.79 -1.37 4.19
C GLY A 246 -4.74 -0.61 5.50
N ALA A 247 -4.61 -1.27 6.64
CA ALA A 247 -4.41 -0.63 7.94
C ALA A 247 -3.07 0.11 8.05
N LYS A 248 -2.07 -0.21 7.22
CA LYS A 248 -0.82 0.56 7.10
C LYS A 248 -0.94 1.73 6.14
N GLU A 249 -1.73 1.59 5.09
CA GLU A 249 -2.22 2.72 4.30
C GLU A 249 -3.11 3.62 5.17
N ASP A 250 -3.83 3.08 6.18
CA ASP A 250 -4.63 3.78 7.19
C ASP A 250 -3.82 4.29 8.39
N ALA A 251 -2.64 3.72 8.67
CA ALA A 251 -1.69 4.25 9.65
C ALA A 251 -0.86 5.42 9.07
N VAL A 252 -0.87 5.56 7.75
CA VAL A 252 -0.65 6.82 7.01
C VAL A 252 -1.99 7.34 6.46
N GLY A 253 -3.09 6.88 7.05
CA GLY A 253 -4.45 7.06 6.55
C GLY A 253 -4.78 8.51 6.54
N ASN A 254 -4.85 9.06 5.34
CA ASN A 254 -5.45 10.36 5.17
C ASN A 254 -6.87 10.20 5.73
N PRO A 255 -7.22 10.85 6.85
CA PRO A 255 -8.51 10.62 7.48
C PRO A 255 -9.63 10.88 6.48
N SER A 256 -10.86 10.53 6.85
CA SER A 256 -11.99 11.13 6.16
C SER A 256 -11.92 12.64 6.34
N LEU A 257 -11.93 13.39 5.24
CA LEU A 257 -11.95 14.83 5.30
C LEU A 257 -13.28 15.29 5.89
N ASP A 258 -13.25 16.05 6.98
CA ASP A 258 -14.43 16.72 7.50
C ASP A 258 -14.77 17.90 6.57
N THR A 259 -15.86 17.75 5.83
CA THR A 259 -16.32 18.77 4.88
C THR A 259 -17.29 19.77 5.50
N SER A 260 -17.60 19.64 6.81
CA SER A 260 -18.51 20.53 7.53
C SER A 260 -17.81 21.71 8.21
N GLY A 261 -16.48 21.64 8.32
CA GLY A 261 -15.65 22.67 8.94
C GLY A 261 -15.36 23.89 8.06
N VAL A 262 -14.68 24.86 8.66
CA VAL A 262 -14.17 26.08 8.01
C VAL A 262 -12.65 26.05 8.07
N TRP A 263 -11.99 26.23 6.92
CA TRP A 263 -10.55 26.40 6.86
C TRP A 263 -10.18 27.81 7.32
N VAL A 264 -9.26 27.92 8.28
CA VAL A 264 -8.85 29.20 8.86
C VAL A 264 -7.34 29.38 8.75
N GLU A 265 -6.92 30.46 8.11
CA GLU A 265 -5.52 30.89 8.01
C GLU A 265 -4.83 30.87 9.38
N THR A 266 -3.69 30.20 9.46
CA THR A 266 -2.95 30.01 10.72
C THR A 266 -1.46 29.84 10.45
N PRO A 267 -0.60 30.80 10.86
CA PRO A 267 -0.92 32.08 11.52
C PRO A 267 -1.50 33.13 10.57
N TRP A 268 -2.41 33.99 11.09
CA TRP A 268 -3.05 35.05 10.32
C TRP A 268 -2.04 36.09 9.80
N GLY A 269 -2.16 36.46 8.53
CA GLY A 269 -1.38 37.46 7.81
C GLY A 269 0.08 37.08 7.56
N LYS A 270 0.49 35.83 7.82
CA LYS A 270 1.90 35.43 7.78
C LYS A 270 2.14 34.24 6.84
N PRO A 271 2.98 34.40 5.80
CA PRO A 271 3.33 33.30 4.91
C PRO A 271 4.17 32.25 5.67
N VAL A 272 4.00 30.99 5.30
CA VAL A 272 4.83 29.87 5.77
C VAL A 272 5.97 29.55 4.81
N ILE A 273 5.86 29.96 3.53
CA ILE A 273 6.96 29.98 2.56
C ILE A 273 6.90 31.34 1.85
N ASP A 274 7.93 32.16 2.05
CA ASP A 274 8.04 33.52 1.47
C ASP A 274 8.97 33.53 0.25
N ARG A 275 9.01 34.62 -0.51
CA ARG A 275 9.88 34.83 -1.66
C ARG A 275 11.35 34.89 -1.28
N GLY A 276 12.21 34.59 -2.24
CA GLY A 276 13.66 34.73 -2.06
C GLY A 276 14.14 36.19 -2.15
N PRO A 277 15.41 36.44 -1.80
CA PRO A 277 16.02 37.75 -1.92
C PRO A 277 16.07 38.24 -3.38
N ALA A 278 16.25 39.54 -3.58
CA ALA A 278 16.38 40.12 -4.91
C ALA A 278 17.41 39.39 -5.79
N GLY A 279 16.99 38.98 -6.98
CA GLY A 279 17.82 38.26 -7.94
C GLY A 279 17.86 36.73 -7.77
N SER A 280 17.16 36.15 -6.80
CA SER A 280 16.99 34.70 -6.71
C SER A 280 15.93 34.19 -7.69
N TRP A 281 15.96 32.89 -7.97
CA TRP A 281 15.04 32.19 -8.89
C TRP A 281 13.56 32.23 -8.43
N ASP A 282 13.34 32.58 -7.17
CA ASP A 282 12.05 32.67 -6.48
C ASP A 282 11.79 34.08 -5.92
N HIS A 283 12.40 35.09 -6.52
CA HIS A 283 12.33 36.48 -6.06
C HIS A 283 10.95 37.12 -6.27
N LEU A 284 10.33 36.89 -7.43
CA LEU A 284 9.09 37.57 -7.80
C LEU A 284 7.89 36.94 -7.09
N ALA A 285 7.80 35.60 -7.12
CA ALA A 285 6.66 34.86 -6.59
C ALA A 285 7.04 33.44 -6.14
N VAL A 286 6.30 32.92 -5.14
CA VAL A 286 6.26 31.50 -4.78
C VAL A 286 4.81 31.05 -4.66
N ASP A 287 4.42 30.11 -5.51
CA ASP A 287 3.02 29.87 -5.85
C ASP A 287 2.70 28.38 -5.89
N ASN A 288 1.39 28.06 -5.94
CA ASN A 288 0.88 26.73 -6.21
C ASN A 288 1.50 25.58 -5.37
N PRO A 289 1.29 25.55 -4.06
CA PRO A 289 1.86 24.49 -3.24
C PRO A 289 1.24 23.11 -3.53
N TYR A 290 2.06 22.06 -3.54
CA TYR A 290 1.66 20.65 -3.50
C TYR A 290 2.41 19.93 -2.39
N VAL A 291 1.72 19.19 -1.53
CA VAL A 291 2.34 18.55 -0.37
C VAL A 291 2.35 17.03 -0.52
N HIS A 292 3.55 16.45 -0.63
CA HIS A 292 3.76 15.02 -0.47
C HIS A 292 4.03 14.70 1.01
N VAL A 293 3.28 13.75 1.58
CA VAL A 293 3.41 13.32 2.97
C VAL A 293 4.34 12.11 3.04
N GLY A 294 5.55 12.30 3.58
CA GLY A 294 6.45 11.21 3.96
C GLY A 294 6.18 10.70 5.37
N SER A 295 6.92 9.67 5.80
CA SER A 295 6.74 9.04 7.12
C SER A 295 7.02 9.98 8.30
N GLU A 296 7.98 10.87 8.14
CA GLU A 296 8.41 11.82 9.18
C GLU A 296 8.53 13.25 8.64
N THR A 297 8.32 13.47 7.34
CA THR A 297 8.61 14.76 6.70
C THR A 297 7.57 15.07 5.64
N PHE A 298 7.05 16.29 5.67
CA PHE A 298 6.25 16.87 4.61
C PHE A 298 7.16 17.54 3.58
N TYR A 299 6.86 17.31 2.31
CA TYR A 299 7.58 17.90 1.18
C TYR A 299 6.60 18.77 0.39
N CYS A 300 6.74 20.09 0.50
CA CYS A 300 6.00 21.05 -0.29
C CYS A 300 6.78 21.34 -1.56
N PHE A 301 6.28 20.88 -2.69
CA PHE A 301 6.71 21.32 -4.00
C PHE A 301 5.96 22.62 -4.33
N PHE A 302 6.67 23.61 -4.84
CA PHE A 302 6.08 24.90 -5.19
C PHE A 302 6.69 25.45 -6.48
N GLU A 303 5.91 26.26 -7.17
CA GLU A 303 6.36 27.07 -8.30
C GLU A 303 7.06 28.33 -7.79
N ALA A 304 8.07 28.79 -8.49
CA ALA A 304 8.58 30.12 -8.25
C ALA A 304 8.98 30.81 -9.55
N GLN A 305 8.88 32.14 -9.50
CA GLN A 305 9.21 33.02 -10.61
C GLN A 305 10.33 33.98 -10.19
N ASP A 306 11.29 34.18 -11.09
CA ASP A 306 12.46 35.03 -10.86
C ASP A 306 12.14 36.52 -11.10
N LYS A 307 11.42 36.83 -12.17
CA LYS A 307 11.05 38.19 -12.63
C LYS A 307 9.89 38.16 -13.63
N PRO A 308 9.32 39.31 -14.02
CA PRO A 308 8.17 39.34 -14.93
C PRO A 308 8.48 38.74 -16.30
N PHE A 309 7.51 38.05 -16.91
CA PHE A 309 7.67 37.47 -18.26
C PHE A 309 8.11 38.48 -19.34
N PRO A 310 7.61 39.72 -19.38
CA PRO A 310 8.09 40.73 -20.34
C PRO A 310 9.59 41.05 -20.22
N GLU A 311 10.22 40.69 -19.10
CA GLU A 311 11.65 40.88 -18.81
C GLU A 311 12.46 39.58 -18.97
N GLY A 312 11.88 38.57 -19.63
CA GLY A 312 12.48 37.25 -19.82
C GLY A 312 12.50 36.42 -18.54
N GLY A 313 11.40 36.48 -17.77
CA GLY A 313 11.19 35.66 -16.58
C GLY A 313 10.99 34.19 -16.88
N HIS A 314 11.38 33.36 -15.92
CA HIS A 314 11.29 31.91 -15.94
C HIS A 314 10.54 31.39 -14.72
N GLU A 315 9.76 30.34 -14.92
CA GLU A 315 9.13 29.60 -13.83
C GLU A 315 9.84 28.25 -13.63
N ALA A 316 10.21 27.96 -12.38
CA ALA A 316 10.88 26.73 -11.98
C ALA A 316 10.19 26.10 -10.76
N CYS A 317 10.50 24.83 -10.48
CA CYS A 317 9.98 24.15 -9.28
C CYS A 317 11.03 24.11 -8.16
N GLY A 318 10.60 24.40 -6.94
CA GLY A 318 11.37 24.19 -5.72
C GLY A 318 10.70 23.22 -4.75
N ILE A 319 11.45 22.87 -3.71
CA ILE A 319 10.98 22.08 -2.57
C ILE A 319 11.26 22.81 -1.26
N ALA A 320 10.29 22.78 -0.37
CA ALA A 320 10.46 23.08 1.05
C ALA A 320 10.05 21.86 1.89
N THR A 321 10.75 21.63 3.00
CA THR A 321 10.47 20.52 3.90
C THR A 321 9.97 21.02 5.25
N SER A 322 9.10 20.25 5.89
CA SER A 322 8.62 20.51 7.24
C SER A 322 8.44 19.19 8.01
N GLN A 323 8.67 19.22 9.32
CA GLN A 323 8.41 18.09 10.23
C GLN A 323 7.03 18.20 10.89
N ASP A 324 6.48 19.42 10.98
CA ASP A 324 5.28 19.73 11.76
C ASP A 324 4.16 20.37 10.92
N GLY A 325 4.40 20.61 9.63
CA GLY A 325 3.48 21.28 8.72
C GLY A 325 3.28 22.77 8.99
N ILE A 326 4.07 23.36 9.91
CA ILE A 326 4.00 24.76 10.32
C ILE A 326 5.26 25.50 9.90
N HIS A 327 6.43 24.94 10.23
CA HIS A 327 7.73 25.52 9.92
C HIS A 327 8.31 24.86 8.68
N TRP A 328 8.49 25.64 7.62
CA TRP A 328 8.96 25.15 6.32
C TRP A 328 10.32 25.73 5.97
N THR A 329 11.22 24.87 5.47
CA THR A 329 12.58 25.24 5.07
C THR A 329 12.80 24.87 3.61
N LYS A 330 13.12 25.86 2.76
CA LYS A 330 13.49 25.63 1.36
C LYS A 330 14.82 24.87 1.28
N LEU A 331 14.92 23.91 0.36
CA LEU A 331 16.18 23.24 0.07
C LEU A 331 17.20 24.23 -0.51
N THR A 332 18.47 24.09 -0.11
CA THR A 332 19.57 24.88 -0.66
C THR A 332 19.91 24.53 -2.10
N SER A 333 19.53 23.33 -2.54
CA SER A 333 19.69 22.84 -3.92
C SER A 333 18.59 23.31 -4.88
N ASN A 334 17.65 24.13 -4.43
CA ASN A 334 16.63 24.67 -5.30
C ASN A 334 17.23 25.60 -6.38
N PRO A 335 16.58 25.71 -7.56
CA PRO A 335 15.38 24.98 -7.98
C PRO A 335 15.68 23.50 -8.28
N VAL A 336 14.75 22.61 -7.92
CA VAL A 336 14.88 21.17 -8.15
C VAL A 336 14.52 20.74 -9.57
N LEU A 337 13.78 21.59 -10.30
CA LEU A 337 13.47 21.41 -11.72
C LEU A 337 13.45 22.78 -12.39
N SER A 338 14.25 22.95 -13.44
CA SER A 338 14.36 24.20 -14.22
C SER A 338 13.75 24.04 -15.61
N PRO A 339 13.45 25.13 -16.33
CA PRO A 339 13.09 25.09 -17.76
C PRO A 339 14.10 24.32 -18.61
N GLY A 340 13.64 23.84 -19.77
CA GLY A 340 14.49 23.23 -20.78
C GLY A 340 15.50 24.20 -21.39
N HIS A 341 16.38 23.69 -22.24
CA HIS A 341 17.21 24.54 -23.08
C HIS A 341 16.32 25.33 -24.07
N GLN A 342 16.80 26.47 -24.56
CA GLN A 342 16.09 27.28 -25.54
C GLN A 342 15.63 26.45 -26.74
N GLY A 343 14.34 26.53 -27.09
CA GLY A 343 13.71 25.75 -28.16
C GLY A 343 13.15 24.39 -27.71
N ALA A 344 13.38 23.98 -26.46
CA ALA A 344 12.69 22.83 -25.88
C ALA A 344 11.19 23.12 -25.71
N TRP A 345 10.38 22.07 -25.60
CA TRP A 345 8.93 22.19 -25.39
C TRP A 345 8.56 22.83 -24.03
N ASP A 346 9.50 22.88 -23.09
CA ASP A 346 9.39 23.41 -21.74
C ASP A 346 10.44 24.50 -21.42
N ASP A 347 10.86 25.27 -22.43
CA ASP A 347 11.96 26.24 -22.35
C ASP A 347 11.62 27.56 -21.63
N VAL A 348 10.35 27.94 -21.54
CA VAL A 348 9.89 29.13 -20.80
C VAL A 348 9.44 28.78 -19.38
N VAL A 349 8.85 27.60 -19.24
CA VAL A 349 8.17 27.18 -18.01
C VAL A 349 8.38 25.70 -17.80
N ALA A 350 8.92 25.34 -16.63
CA ALA A 350 8.84 23.99 -16.07
C ALA A 350 8.14 24.10 -14.72
N LYS A 351 6.80 24.20 -14.77
CA LYS A 351 6.00 24.49 -13.60
C LYS A 351 5.16 23.33 -13.10
N LEU A 352 4.97 23.40 -11.81
CA LEU A 352 4.23 22.55 -10.90
C LEU A 352 4.14 21.07 -11.17
N PRO A 353 4.65 20.31 -10.20
CA PRO A 353 4.33 18.93 -10.10
C PRO A 353 3.02 18.72 -9.37
N VAL A 354 2.15 17.84 -9.88
CA VAL A 354 0.90 17.57 -9.15
C VAL A 354 0.65 16.11 -8.82
N GLY A 355 1.65 15.25 -8.99
CA GLY A 355 1.69 13.95 -8.36
C GLY A 355 3.12 13.44 -8.24
N VAL A 356 3.54 13.08 -7.03
CA VAL A 356 4.73 12.25 -6.83
C VAL A 356 4.28 10.82 -6.57
N ILE A 357 4.72 9.90 -7.42
CA ILE A 357 4.47 8.47 -7.24
C ILE A 357 5.78 7.70 -7.14
N LYS A 358 5.85 6.75 -6.21
CA LYS A 358 7.01 5.88 -6.04
C LYS A 358 6.78 4.55 -6.76
N ARG A 359 7.63 4.23 -7.73
CA ARG A 359 7.55 3.00 -8.52
C ARG A 359 8.95 2.49 -8.84
N GLY A 360 9.18 1.18 -8.73
CA GLY A 360 10.48 0.58 -9.09
C GLY A 360 11.68 1.19 -8.37
N GLY A 361 11.51 1.67 -7.13
CA GLY A 361 12.55 2.33 -6.34
C GLY A 361 12.76 3.82 -6.65
N LEU A 362 12.10 4.37 -7.66
CA LEU A 362 12.21 5.78 -8.05
C LEU A 362 10.95 6.58 -7.71
N TYR A 363 11.14 7.84 -7.35
CA TYR A 363 10.09 8.84 -7.32
C TYR A 363 9.90 9.41 -8.73
N HIS A 364 8.65 9.59 -9.13
CA HIS A 364 8.23 10.08 -10.44
C HIS A 364 7.41 11.34 -10.24
N LEU A 365 7.79 12.41 -10.91
CA LEU A 365 7.25 13.76 -10.79
C LEU A 365 6.68 14.22 -12.12
N PHE A 366 5.37 14.41 -12.17
CA PHE A 366 4.69 14.91 -13.37
C PHE A 366 4.61 16.42 -13.36
N TYR A 367 5.17 17.12 -14.35
CA TYR A 367 5.23 18.59 -14.40
C TYR A 367 4.59 19.17 -15.66
N SER A 368 4.11 20.41 -15.60
CA SER A 368 3.68 21.16 -16.78
C SER A 368 4.87 21.86 -17.42
N GLY A 369 5.16 21.52 -18.67
CA GLY A 369 6.09 22.30 -19.49
C GLY A 369 5.34 23.20 -20.46
N ARG A 370 5.90 24.36 -20.74
CA ARG A 370 5.38 25.29 -21.76
C ARG A 370 6.52 25.98 -22.50
N ASN A 371 6.30 26.13 -23.80
CA ASN A 371 7.01 27.07 -24.67
C ASN A 371 6.07 28.24 -25.04
N ASP A 372 6.43 29.05 -26.04
CA ASP A 372 5.58 30.19 -26.45
C ASP A 372 4.25 29.77 -27.10
N GLU A 373 4.11 28.51 -27.53
CA GLU A 373 2.97 28.05 -28.35
C GLU A 373 2.05 27.06 -27.62
N THR A 374 2.59 26.15 -26.82
CA THR A 374 1.89 24.97 -26.28
C THR A 374 2.14 24.76 -24.78
N LYS A 375 1.25 24.02 -24.12
CA LYS A 375 1.42 23.54 -22.74
C LYS A 375 1.13 22.05 -22.69
N GLN A 376 2.04 21.29 -22.10
CA GLN A 376 2.08 19.82 -22.13
C GLN A 376 2.52 19.28 -20.76
N ILE A 377 2.44 17.96 -20.57
CA ILE A 377 2.84 17.28 -19.34
C ILE A 377 4.11 16.46 -19.59
N GLY A 378 5.12 16.68 -18.76
CA GLY A 378 6.36 15.91 -18.72
C GLY A 378 6.49 15.12 -17.42
N LEU A 379 7.51 14.28 -17.38
CA LEU A 379 7.89 13.41 -16.28
C LEU A 379 9.36 13.66 -15.91
N ALA A 380 9.66 13.68 -14.62
CA ALA A 380 11.02 13.62 -14.10
C ALA A 380 11.12 12.53 -13.03
N THR A 381 12.32 11.96 -12.84
CA THR A 381 12.57 10.92 -11.84
C THR A 381 13.70 11.27 -10.88
N ALA A 382 13.62 10.74 -9.67
CA ALA A 382 14.66 10.87 -8.65
C ALA A 382 14.69 9.65 -7.74
N ASN A 383 15.86 9.32 -7.18
CA ASN A 383 15.98 8.28 -6.16
C ASN A 383 15.40 8.71 -4.80
N GLN A 384 15.27 10.02 -4.58
CA GLN A 384 14.85 10.64 -3.33
C GLN A 384 13.96 11.85 -3.64
N LEU A 385 13.01 12.18 -2.76
CA LEU A 385 12.11 13.33 -2.96
C LEU A 385 12.85 14.66 -3.08
N THR A 386 13.98 14.81 -2.41
CA THR A 386 14.85 15.99 -2.45
C THR A 386 15.69 16.11 -3.73
N GLY A 387 15.52 15.18 -4.68
CA GLY A 387 16.27 15.14 -5.92
C GLY A 387 17.64 14.45 -5.79
N PRO A 388 18.55 14.66 -6.77
CA PRO A 388 18.34 15.44 -7.98
C PRO A 388 17.27 14.81 -8.90
N TRP A 389 16.50 15.66 -9.59
CA TRP A 389 15.47 15.23 -10.52
C TRP A 389 15.98 15.26 -11.95
N THR A 390 15.71 14.18 -12.70
CA THR A 390 16.13 14.02 -14.09
C THR A 390 14.90 13.95 -14.98
N LYS A 391 14.78 14.85 -15.96
CA LYS A 391 13.67 14.84 -16.94
C LYS A 391 13.75 13.58 -17.81
N SER A 392 12.61 12.96 -18.05
CA SER A 392 12.51 11.81 -18.97
C SER A 392 12.89 12.22 -20.40
N PRO A 393 13.65 11.40 -21.14
CA PRO A 393 13.90 11.61 -22.57
C PRO A 393 12.62 11.45 -23.42
N ASP A 394 11.61 10.75 -22.90
CA ASP A 394 10.33 10.51 -23.58
C ASP A 394 9.32 11.67 -23.40
N ASN A 395 9.76 12.78 -22.82
CA ASN A 395 8.91 13.95 -22.63
C ASN A 395 8.58 14.63 -23.98
N PRO A 396 7.36 15.18 -24.12
CA PRO A 396 6.24 15.16 -23.16
C PRO A 396 5.47 13.82 -23.13
N VAL A 397 5.10 13.35 -21.94
CA VAL A 397 4.33 12.10 -21.74
C VAL A 397 2.82 12.28 -22.03
N LEU A 398 2.32 13.52 -22.05
CA LEU A 398 0.95 13.82 -22.51
C LEU A 398 0.88 15.20 -23.20
N SER A 399 0.36 15.21 -24.44
CA SER A 399 0.28 16.40 -25.31
C SER A 399 -1.13 16.71 -25.77
N GLY A 400 -1.41 17.98 -26.06
CA GLY A 400 -2.74 18.49 -26.41
C GLY A 400 -3.18 18.03 -27.79
N ARG A 401 -4.49 17.88 -27.99
CA ARG A 401 -5.06 17.46 -29.28
C ARG A 401 -5.70 18.65 -29.99
N SER A 402 -5.28 18.91 -31.23
CA SER A 402 -5.92 19.92 -32.07
C SER A 402 -7.39 19.58 -32.31
N GLY A 403 -8.27 20.59 -32.30
CA GLY A 403 -9.72 20.41 -32.45
C GLY A 403 -10.43 19.75 -31.25
N SER A 404 -9.77 19.64 -30.11
CA SER A 404 -10.34 19.09 -28.86
C SER A 404 -10.46 20.15 -27.76
N TRP A 405 -11.37 19.93 -26.81
CA TRP A 405 -11.53 20.76 -25.61
C TRP A 405 -10.28 20.75 -24.71
N GLU A 406 -9.35 19.82 -24.93
CA GLU A 406 -8.06 19.71 -24.23
C GLU A 406 -6.86 20.09 -25.12
N ARG A 407 -7.07 20.99 -26.10
CA ARG A 407 -6.00 21.46 -27.00
C ARG A 407 -4.82 22.05 -26.24
N VAL A 408 -5.10 22.80 -25.18
CA VAL A 408 -4.11 23.28 -24.21
C VAL A 408 -4.34 22.48 -22.93
N LEU A 409 -3.36 21.71 -22.48
CA LEU A 409 -3.49 20.98 -21.21
C LEU A 409 -2.48 21.46 -20.17
N SER A 410 -2.77 21.16 -18.92
CA SER A 410 -1.83 21.36 -17.81
C SER A 410 -2.02 20.32 -16.73
N THR A 411 -0.94 20.05 -16.00
CA THR A 411 -0.91 19.23 -14.78
C THR A 411 -1.71 19.80 -13.61
N HIS A 412 -2.32 20.99 -13.67
CA HIS A 412 -3.11 21.48 -12.53
C HIS A 412 -4.58 21.10 -12.74
N PRO A 413 -5.22 20.20 -11.95
CA PRO A 413 -4.83 19.62 -10.64
C PRO A 413 -3.96 18.34 -10.61
N ALA A 414 -3.83 17.58 -11.69
CA ALA A 414 -3.14 16.28 -11.88
C ALA A 414 -2.42 15.52 -10.73
N PRO A 415 -3.12 15.04 -9.68
CA PRO A 415 -2.61 13.86 -8.99
C PRO A 415 -2.51 12.68 -9.96
N VAL A 416 -1.47 11.88 -9.72
CA VAL A 416 -1.41 10.51 -10.23
C VAL A 416 -1.75 9.58 -9.07
N PHE A 417 -2.81 8.82 -9.24
CA PHE A 417 -3.23 7.81 -8.27
C PHE A 417 -3.02 6.41 -8.80
N GLU A 418 -2.58 5.49 -7.95
CA GLU A 418 -2.59 4.06 -8.27
C GLU A 418 -3.91 3.44 -7.79
N LEU A 419 -4.67 2.87 -8.72
CA LEU A 419 -5.92 2.18 -8.44
C LEU A 419 -5.97 0.88 -9.23
N ARG A 420 -6.17 -0.23 -8.52
CA ARG A 420 -6.36 -1.57 -9.11
C ARG A 420 -5.24 -1.92 -10.12
N GLY A 421 -3.98 -1.63 -9.75
CA GLY A 421 -2.80 -1.92 -10.58
C GLY A 421 -2.62 -1.02 -11.81
N ARG A 422 -3.31 0.12 -11.87
CA ARG A 422 -3.16 1.13 -12.94
C ARG A 422 -3.01 2.53 -12.37
N TYR A 423 -2.26 3.36 -13.08
CA TYR A 423 -2.05 4.77 -12.75
C TYR A 423 -3.11 5.63 -13.43
N HIS A 424 -3.67 6.59 -12.70
CA HIS A 424 -4.71 7.50 -13.17
C HIS A 424 -4.17 8.93 -13.03
N LEU A 425 -3.84 9.55 -14.16
CA LEU A 425 -3.42 10.94 -14.27
C LEU A 425 -4.65 11.79 -14.54
N LEU A 426 -5.02 12.64 -13.59
CA LEU A 426 -5.99 13.68 -13.84
C LEU A 426 -5.30 14.79 -14.64
N TYR A 427 -5.99 15.51 -15.50
CA TYR A 427 -5.39 16.66 -16.18
C TYR A 427 -6.45 17.71 -16.47
N ARG A 428 -6.05 18.98 -16.48
CA ARG A 428 -6.95 20.05 -16.93
C ARG A 428 -6.73 20.30 -18.41
N GLY A 429 -7.79 20.22 -19.18
CA GLY A 429 -7.81 20.56 -20.59
C GLY A 429 -8.56 21.87 -20.83
N MET A 430 -8.13 22.63 -21.83
CA MET A 430 -8.77 23.86 -22.29
C MET A 430 -8.73 23.95 -23.81
N GLU A 431 -9.81 24.43 -24.43
CA GLU A 431 -9.87 24.67 -25.87
C GLU A 431 -8.98 25.87 -26.25
N LYS A 432 -9.02 26.92 -25.42
CA LYS A 432 -8.19 28.11 -25.51
C LYS A 432 -7.72 28.49 -24.11
N ARG A 433 -6.54 29.10 -24.00
CA ARG A 433 -5.96 29.50 -22.71
C ARG A 433 -6.99 30.32 -21.91
N TYR A 434 -7.28 29.86 -20.69
CA TYR A 434 -8.24 30.45 -19.74
C TYR A 434 -9.73 30.39 -20.14
N ALA A 435 -10.11 29.58 -21.13
CA ALA A 435 -11.51 29.42 -21.54
C ALA A 435 -11.86 27.94 -21.73
N ASN A 436 -13.11 27.58 -21.45
CA ASN A 436 -13.66 26.24 -21.68
C ASN A 436 -12.79 25.13 -21.04
N GLN A 437 -12.60 25.22 -19.73
CA GLN A 437 -11.71 24.32 -18.98
C GLN A 437 -12.48 23.10 -18.46
N GLY A 438 -11.96 21.87 -18.67
CA GLY A 438 -12.50 20.60 -18.16
C GLY A 438 -11.48 19.80 -17.34
N LEU A 439 -11.93 18.87 -16.48
CA LEU A 439 -11.06 17.87 -15.84
C LEU A 439 -11.13 16.57 -16.63
N GLY A 440 -10.03 16.13 -17.23
CA GLY A 440 -9.90 14.84 -17.91
C GLY A 440 -9.14 13.82 -17.06
N VAL A 441 -9.22 12.56 -17.47
CA VAL A 441 -8.45 11.46 -16.86
C VAL A 441 -7.76 10.65 -17.94
N ALA A 442 -6.51 10.29 -17.70
CA ALA A 442 -5.76 9.34 -18.49
C ALA A 442 -5.25 8.20 -17.60
N VAL A 443 -5.12 7.01 -18.18
CA VAL A 443 -4.74 5.78 -17.50
C VAL A 443 -3.43 5.25 -18.10
N SER A 444 -2.55 4.74 -17.26
CA SER A 444 -1.28 4.13 -17.65
C SER A 444 -0.96 2.90 -16.81
N THR A 445 -0.18 1.97 -17.35
CA THR A 445 0.45 0.87 -16.59
C THR A 445 1.92 1.13 -16.30
N ASP A 446 2.50 2.18 -16.88
CA ASP A 446 3.94 2.41 -16.87
C ASP A 446 4.41 3.84 -16.61
N LEU A 447 3.48 4.78 -16.36
CA LEU A 447 3.73 6.21 -16.12
C LEU A 447 4.24 7.00 -17.34
N LEU A 448 4.57 6.33 -18.44
CA LEU A 448 5.12 6.94 -19.65
C LEU A 448 4.06 7.04 -20.75
N HIS A 449 3.29 5.97 -20.95
CA HIS A 449 2.28 5.88 -21.99
C HIS A 449 0.89 6.01 -21.39
N TRP A 450 0.12 6.99 -21.87
CA TRP A 450 -1.15 7.40 -21.28
C TRP A 450 -2.32 7.27 -22.26
N GLN A 451 -3.34 6.51 -21.87
CA GLN A 451 -4.60 6.37 -22.58
C GLN A 451 -5.68 7.23 -21.92
N ARG A 452 -6.23 8.21 -22.65
CA ARG A 452 -7.33 9.06 -22.16
C ARG A 452 -8.62 8.25 -22.00
N LEU A 453 -9.40 8.55 -20.97
CA LEU A 453 -10.76 8.03 -20.84
C LEU A 453 -11.67 8.69 -21.88
N GLU A 454 -12.51 7.88 -22.52
CA GLU A 454 -13.46 8.32 -23.55
C GLU A 454 -14.51 9.30 -22.99
N ASP A 455 -14.93 9.11 -21.74
CA ASP A 455 -15.91 9.95 -21.06
C ASP A 455 -15.32 11.26 -20.49
N SER A 456 -14.12 11.66 -20.91
CA SER A 456 -13.52 12.94 -20.47
C SER A 456 -14.15 14.13 -21.22
N PRO A 457 -14.44 15.26 -20.53
CA PRO A 457 -14.06 15.56 -19.15
C PRO A 457 -15.01 14.95 -18.09
N VAL A 458 -14.41 14.37 -17.04
CA VAL A 458 -15.11 13.75 -15.90
C VAL A 458 -15.70 14.77 -14.93
N ILE A 459 -15.20 16.01 -14.94
CA ILE A 459 -15.89 17.19 -14.38
C ILE A 459 -16.16 18.15 -15.55
N PRO A 460 -17.43 18.50 -15.83
CA PRO A 460 -17.81 19.29 -16.99
C PRO A 460 -17.08 20.63 -17.11
N VAL A 461 -17.12 21.17 -18.33
CA VAL A 461 -16.48 22.44 -18.66
C VAL A 461 -17.19 23.62 -18.01
N THR A 462 -16.58 24.23 -16.99
CA THR A 462 -17.11 25.42 -16.30
C THR A 462 -15.99 26.40 -15.93
N GLU A 463 -16.33 27.65 -15.62
CA GLU A 463 -15.35 28.63 -15.10
C GLU A 463 -14.78 28.23 -13.74
N GLU A 464 -15.44 27.34 -12.99
CA GLU A 464 -15.12 27.01 -11.59
C GLU A 464 -13.88 26.12 -11.43
N ILE A 465 -13.45 25.41 -12.48
CA ILE A 465 -12.35 24.44 -12.36
C ILE A 465 -10.97 25.02 -12.71
N ALA A 466 -10.89 26.35 -12.84
CA ALA A 466 -9.67 27.05 -13.24
C ALA A 466 -8.50 26.84 -12.27
N SER A 467 -8.73 26.48 -11.01
CA SER A 467 -7.67 26.11 -10.07
C SER A 467 -8.18 25.01 -9.14
N LEU A 468 -8.53 23.86 -9.72
CA LEU A 468 -8.98 22.70 -8.93
C LEU A 468 -7.77 22.10 -8.18
N SER A 469 -7.98 21.59 -6.98
CA SER A 469 -7.00 20.75 -6.26
C SER A 469 -7.63 19.41 -5.95
N VAL A 470 -6.92 18.30 -6.19
CA VAL A 470 -7.47 16.95 -6.01
C VAL A 470 -6.59 16.11 -5.08
N ALA A 471 -7.22 15.41 -4.15
CA ALA A 471 -6.55 14.55 -3.17
C ALA A 471 -7.37 13.30 -2.89
N GLN A 472 -6.73 12.24 -2.40
CA GLN A 472 -7.41 11.08 -1.82
C GLN A 472 -7.57 11.31 -0.31
N ALA A 473 -8.78 11.22 0.23
CA ALA A 473 -9.09 11.32 1.66
C ALA A 473 -9.96 10.11 2.06
N GLY A 474 -9.42 9.24 2.90
CA GLY A 474 -9.99 7.91 3.16
C GLY A 474 -10.20 7.12 1.85
N GLU A 475 -11.38 6.54 1.70
CA GLU A 475 -11.77 5.74 0.53
C GLU A 475 -12.21 6.59 -0.68
N ARG A 476 -12.18 7.92 -0.58
CA ARG A 476 -12.70 8.83 -1.61
C ARG A 476 -11.64 9.77 -2.16
N PHE A 477 -11.88 10.22 -3.39
CA PHE A 477 -11.19 11.34 -3.99
C PHE A 477 -12.01 12.60 -3.79
N VAL A 478 -11.31 13.69 -3.53
CA VAL A 478 -11.85 14.98 -3.20
C VAL A 478 -11.27 16.01 -4.14
N ALA A 479 -12.11 16.84 -4.73
CA ALA A 479 -11.71 17.96 -5.55
C ALA A 479 -12.29 19.26 -5.00
N ILE A 480 -11.47 20.30 -4.85
CA ILE A 480 -11.89 21.60 -4.31
C ILE A 480 -11.66 22.66 -5.39
N SER A 481 -12.73 23.32 -5.83
CA SER A 481 -12.65 24.43 -6.80
C SER A 481 -12.29 25.75 -6.15
N GLN A 482 -11.89 26.66 -7.02
CA GLN A 482 -11.55 28.01 -6.69
C GLN A 482 -12.23 28.94 -7.71
N PRO A 483 -13.55 29.21 -7.53
CA PRO A 483 -14.22 30.17 -8.38
C PRO A 483 -13.71 31.59 -8.10
N MET A 484 -13.97 32.51 -9.04
CA MET A 484 -13.69 33.95 -8.85
C MET A 484 -14.45 34.55 -7.64
N ASP A 485 -15.58 33.95 -7.25
CA ASP A 485 -16.35 34.30 -6.05
C ASP A 485 -15.85 33.49 -4.84
N LEU A 486 -15.15 34.16 -3.93
CA LEU A 486 -14.53 33.57 -2.74
C LEU A 486 -15.54 32.96 -1.75
N GLN A 487 -16.84 33.22 -1.90
CA GLN A 487 -17.89 32.70 -1.01
C GLN A 487 -18.58 31.43 -1.53
N LYS A 488 -18.24 30.93 -2.72
CA LYS A 488 -18.96 29.82 -3.37
C LYS A 488 -18.04 28.72 -3.90
N ARG A 489 -17.17 28.17 -3.06
CA ARG A 489 -16.28 27.06 -3.47
C ARG A 489 -17.08 25.78 -3.68
N SER A 490 -17.12 25.29 -4.90
CA SER A 490 -17.65 23.96 -5.22
C SER A 490 -16.66 22.88 -4.77
N TYR A 491 -17.19 21.85 -4.14
CA TYR A 491 -16.48 20.66 -3.72
C TYR A 491 -17.01 19.49 -4.54
N TRP A 492 -16.16 18.56 -4.96
CA TRP A 492 -16.60 17.30 -5.56
C TRP A 492 -15.96 16.11 -4.87
N PHE A 493 -16.66 15.00 -4.90
CA PHE A 493 -16.14 13.72 -4.46
C PHE A 493 -16.34 12.65 -5.52
N SER A 494 -15.44 11.67 -5.52
CA SER A 494 -15.50 10.50 -6.40
C SER A 494 -14.96 9.27 -5.67
N GLU A 495 -15.50 8.09 -5.96
CA GLU A 495 -14.99 6.81 -5.44
C GLU A 495 -14.10 6.10 -6.48
N ASP A 496 -14.08 6.58 -7.72
CA ASP A 496 -13.45 5.87 -8.85
C ASP A 496 -12.69 6.78 -9.83
N LEU A 497 -12.58 8.08 -9.53
CA LEU A 497 -12.01 9.16 -10.38
C LEU A 497 -12.78 9.45 -11.67
N ARG A 498 -13.84 8.71 -11.98
CA ARG A 498 -14.62 8.83 -13.22
C ARG A 498 -15.93 9.56 -12.98
N HIS A 499 -16.59 9.21 -11.88
CA HIS A 499 -17.89 9.76 -11.53
C HIS A 499 -17.71 10.72 -10.36
N TRP A 500 -17.87 12.02 -10.65
CA TRP A 500 -17.75 13.08 -9.66
C TRP A 500 -19.12 13.62 -9.28
N GLN A 501 -19.36 13.76 -7.98
CA GLN A 501 -20.58 14.32 -7.43
C GLN A 501 -20.24 15.61 -6.67
N GLN A 502 -21.02 16.67 -6.87
CA GLN A 502 -20.82 17.93 -6.16
C GLN A 502 -21.30 17.79 -4.71
N GLY A 503 -20.43 18.13 -3.77
CA GLY A 503 -20.71 18.19 -2.33
C GLY A 503 -21.03 19.61 -1.85
N PRO A 504 -21.31 19.77 -0.54
CA PRO A 504 -21.55 21.09 0.05
C PRO A 504 -20.32 22.01 -0.07
N PRO A 505 -20.52 23.33 -0.13
CA PRO A 505 -19.42 24.26 -0.27
C PRO A 505 -18.56 24.30 0.99
N VAL A 506 -17.25 24.50 0.81
CA VAL A 506 -16.30 24.69 1.91
C VAL A 506 -15.89 26.16 2.02
N ASN A 507 -15.76 26.65 3.26
CA ASN A 507 -15.36 28.03 3.53
C ASN A 507 -13.89 28.09 3.90
N LEU A 508 -13.16 29.04 3.31
CA LEU A 508 -11.77 29.37 3.66
C LEU A 508 -11.71 30.84 4.08
N ARG A 509 -11.39 31.07 5.36
CA ARG A 509 -11.13 32.40 5.92
C ARG A 509 -9.64 32.69 5.82
N ALA A 510 -9.30 33.62 4.94
CA ALA A 510 -7.93 34.07 4.68
C ALA A 510 -7.84 35.59 4.79
N SER A 511 -6.62 36.10 4.94
CA SER A 511 -6.38 37.53 5.10
C SER A 511 -6.68 38.34 3.83
N VAL A 512 -6.46 37.77 2.63
CA VAL A 512 -6.94 38.33 1.35
C VAL A 512 -7.39 37.22 0.38
N LYS A 513 -7.44 37.53 -0.93
CA LYS A 513 -7.85 36.59 -1.98
C LYS A 513 -6.88 35.42 -2.09
N VAL A 514 -7.43 34.21 -2.03
CA VAL A 514 -6.70 32.95 -2.24
C VAL A 514 -6.69 32.61 -3.71
N GLU A 515 -5.52 32.32 -4.27
CA GLU A 515 -5.32 32.09 -5.71
C GLU A 515 -5.21 30.62 -6.10
N THR A 516 -4.49 29.83 -5.30
CA THR A 516 -4.26 28.39 -5.50
C THR A 516 -4.12 27.67 -4.15
N MET A 517 -4.30 26.34 -4.08
CA MET A 517 -4.16 25.57 -2.83
C MET A 517 -3.60 24.18 -3.06
N SER A 518 -2.97 23.62 -2.02
CA SER A 518 -2.47 22.25 -2.01
C SER A 518 -3.58 21.24 -1.85
N ASN A 519 -3.23 19.98 -2.07
CA ASN A 519 -3.98 18.87 -1.49
C ASN A 519 -4.06 19.03 0.05
N PRO A 520 -5.20 18.70 0.69
CA PRO A 520 -5.28 18.61 2.13
C PRO A 520 -4.42 17.46 2.67
N PHE A 521 -3.81 17.68 3.83
CA PHE A 521 -3.00 16.72 4.57
C PHE A 521 -3.20 16.92 6.09
N VAL A 522 -2.85 15.93 6.90
CA VAL A 522 -2.91 16.07 8.36
C VAL A 522 -1.54 16.45 8.91
N ALA A 523 -1.50 17.55 9.66
CA ALA A 523 -0.34 17.96 10.43
C ALA A 523 -0.77 18.22 11.88
N ASN A 524 -0.05 17.62 12.83
CA ASN A 524 -0.34 17.72 14.27
C ASN A 524 -1.81 17.40 14.61
N GLY A 525 -2.38 16.36 13.98
CA GLY A 525 -3.76 15.93 14.20
C GLY A 525 -4.84 16.86 13.61
N GLN A 526 -4.45 17.88 12.84
CA GLN A 526 -5.38 18.79 12.19
C GLN A 526 -5.25 18.72 10.67
N TRP A 527 -6.40 18.68 10.01
CA TRP A 527 -6.48 18.92 8.57
C TRP A 527 -5.86 20.28 8.26
N THR A 528 -4.91 20.27 7.33
CA THR A 528 -4.09 21.40 6.92
C THR A 528 -4.08 21.49 5.39
N VAL A 529 -4.13 22.72 4.87
CA VAL A 529 -3.82 23.03 3.47
C VAL A 529 -2.79 24.15 3.44
N LEU A 530 -1.95 24.13 2.41
CA LEU A 530 -1.17 25.29 2.01
C LEU A 530 -1.91 26.01 0.88
N TYR A 531 -1.78 27.31 0.78
CA TYR A 531 -2.41 28.06 -0.31
C TYR A 531 -1.62 29.30 -0.66
N GLU A 532 -1.78 29.74 -1.91
CA GLU A 532 -1.16 30.93 -2.46
C GLU A 532 -2.02 32.16 -2.22
N GLN A 533 -1.35 33.24 -1.87
CA GLN A 533 -1.94 34.55 -1.69
C GLN A 533 -0.86 35.61 -1.92
N GLN A 534 -1.08 36.54 -2.87
CA GLN A 534 -0.14 37.65 -3.14
C GLN A 534 1.31 37.19 -3.34
N ASP A 535 1.51 36.23 -4.25
CA ASP A 535 2.84 35.72 -4.66
C ASP A 535 3.62 35.02 -3.52
N ARG A 536 2.91 34.51 -2.50
CA ARG A 536 3.47 33.81 -1.31
C ARG A 536 2.58 32.66 -0.87
N ILE A 537 3.13 31.72 -0.10
CA ILE A 537 2.39 30.55 0.40
C ILE A 537 2.09 30.69 1.89
N TYR A 538 0.82 30.47 2.22
CA TYR A 538 0.23 30.51 3.55
C TYR A 538 -0.31 29.14 3.94
N ARG A 539 -0.75 29.03 5.19
CA ARG A 539 -1.28 27.80 5.79
C ARG A 539 -2.67 28.05 6.35
N ALA A 540 -3.61 27.14 6.14
CA ALA A 540 -4.89 27.10 6.84
C ALA A 540 -5.12 25.74 7.49
N VAL A 541 -5.84 25.75 8.61
CA VAL A 541 -6.29 24.53 9.30
C VAL A 541 -7.80 24.45 9.31
N LEU A 542 -8.34 23.25 9.23
CA LEU A 542 -9.77 23.02 9.35
C LEU A 542 -10.19 23.17 10.82
N MET A 543 -11.27 23.91 11.06
CA MET A 543 -11.86 24.15 12.37
C MET A 543 -13.37 23.92 12.33
N SER A 544 -13.98 23.62 13.48
CA SER A 544 -15.45 23.69 13.57
C SER A 544 -15.93 25.14 13.36
N ALA A 545 -17.17 25.32 12.90
CA ALA A 545 -17.73 26.66 12.70
C ALA A 545 -17.65 27.53 13.97
N THR A 546 -17.93 26.94 15.14
CA THR A 546 -17.89 27.64 16.43
C THR A 546 -16.47 28.03 16.85
N GLU A 547 -15.46 27.21 16.56
CA GLU A 547 -14.05 27.57 16.82
C GLU A 547 -13.58 28.68 15.88
N ALA A 548 -13.97 28.60 14.60
CA ALA A 548 -13.64 29.60 13.59
C ALA A 548 -14.25 30.98 13.89
N GLU A 549 -15.42 31.06 14.55
CA GLU A 549 -16.03 32.32 14.98
C GLU A 549 -15.33 32.96 16.18
N LYS A 550 -14.73 32.16 17.06
CA LYS A 550 -14.04 32.65 18.26
C LYS A 550 -12.63 33.17 17.96
N LYS A 551 -12.01 32.67 16.90
CA LYS A 551 -10.64 32.97 16.48
C LYS A 551 -10.64 34.11 15.47
#